data_AF-A0A1L8MYJ1-F1
#
_entry.id   AF-A0A1L8MYJ1-F1
#
_cell.length_a   1.000
_cell.length_b   1.000
_cell.length_c   1.000
_cell.angle_alpha   90.00
_cell.angle_beta   90.00
_cell.angle_gamma   90.00
#
_symmetry.space_group_name_H-M   'P 1'
#
loop_
_entity.id
_entity.type
_entity.pdbx_description
1 polymer ?
#
loop_
_entity_poly.entity_id
_entity_poly.type
_entity_poly.pdbx_seq_one_letter_code
_entity_poly.pdbx_strand_id
1 'polypeptide(L)'
;MKNQIGVVGLAVMGKNLAYNIADHGFSVSVFNRTAEKTKKAINEYTGSNINGFFSIKEFVESLETPKKILLMVKAGEAVDQTIEQIVPFLTEGDLIIDGGNSYYLDTVRRTEYLNSKKLNYLGVGISGGEEGARNGPSIMPGGSKEAYSLVEPILTAISAKAEGKDCCSYLGPNGAGHFVKMVHNGIEYADMQLICEAYSILKNLMGLNPHEIADIFADWNTGELNSYLIGITADIFKKKDDKTGKPLVDLILDSAGQKGTGKWTAQISLDLGVPVPTITSAVYERYLSAMKDERVKASEILKGPTKKEIPDSSFIESIRRALYASKICAYAQGFSMLRVASEENNWNLQYSEIAKIFRGGCIIRAQFLNEIAREFDKDNQMANLLTAPYFVDSINSYQADWRSVIAKSVESGVPVGAFSSALSYFDNYRSKNMPMNLLQAQRDYFGSHTYQRVDMDGVFHTQWD
;
A
#
# COMPACT_ATOMS: atom_id res chain seq x y z
N MET A 1 4.68 -37.83 11.08
CA MET A 1 3.57 -37.50 10.16
C MET A 1 4.04 -36.41 9.22
N LYS A 2 3.58 -36.42 7.97
CA LYS A 2 3.89 -35.33 7.02
C LYS A 2 3.01 -34.12 7.35
N ASN A 3 3.50 -32.92 7.09
CA ASN A 3 2.78 -31.67 7.31
C ASN A 3 2.27 -31.10 5.98
N GLN A 4 1.12 -30.42 6.01
CA GLN A 4 0.45 -29.89 4.82
C GLN A 4 1.16 -28.68 4.21
N ILE A 5 1.86 -27.87 5.01
CA ILE A 5 2.61 -26.69 4.53
C ILE A 5 3.84 -26.41 5.38
N GLY A 6 4.88 -25.86 4.76
CA GLY A 6 6.08 -25.39 5.42
C GLY A 6 6.18 -23.86 5.44
N VAL A 7 6.70 -23.28 6.53
CA VAL A 7 7.01 -21.84 6.62
C VAL A 7 8.51 -21.65 6.92
N VAL A 8 9.20 -20.93 6.03
CA VAL A 8 10.60 -20.55 6.16
C VAL A 8 10.70 -19.08 6.52
N GLY A 9 11.37 -18.77 7.63
CA GLY A 9 11.57 -17.39 8.11
C GLY A 9 10.58 -17.03 9.22
N LEU A 10 11.09 -17.01 10.46
CA LEU A 10 10.27 -16.87 11.68
C LEU A 10 10.51 -15.53 12.36
N ALA A 11 10.50 -14.46 11.56
CA ALA A 11 10.29 -13.11 12.09
C ALA A 11 8.81 -12.94 12.52
N VAL A 12 8.45 -11.74 12.97
CA VAL A 12 7.08 -11.43 13.45
C VAL A 12 6.00 -11.88 12.46
N MET A 13 6.13 -11.57 11.17
CA MET A 13 5.14 -11.96 10.17
C MET A 13 5.06 -13.47 9.96
N GLY A 14 6.18 -14.13 9.67
CA GLY A 14 6.18 -15.57 9.36
C GLY A 14 5.80 -16.46 10.54
N LYS A 15 6.17 -16.05 11.77
CA LYS A 15 5.74 -16.74 13.00
C LYS A 15 4.22 -16.67 13.16
N ASN A 16 3.64 -15.47 13.07
CA ASN A 16 2.20 -15.29 13.24
C ASN A 16 1.38 -15.92 12.12
N LEU A 17 1.88 -15.95 10.88
CA LEU A 17 1.25 -16.71 9.80
C LEU A 17 1.28 -18.22 10.06
N ALA A 18 2.40 -18.76 10.55
CA ALA A 18 2.47 -20.18 10.92
C ALA A 18 1.45 -20.53 12.01
N TYR A 19 1.27 -19.64 13.01
CA TYR A 19 0.25 -19.80 14.06
C TYR A 19 -1.16 -19.75 13.50
N ASN A 20 -1.43 -18.77 12.63
CA ASN A 20 -2.73 -18.61 11.99
C ASN A 20 -3.09 -19.86 11.16
N ILE A 21 -2.16 -20.36 10.34
CA ILE A 21 -2.35 -21.60 9.57
C ILE A 21 -2.66 -22.79 10.50
N ALA A 22 -1.89 -22.94 11.58
CA ALA A 22 -2.04 -24.05 12.52
C ALA A 22 -3.39 -24.02 13.27
N ASP A 23 -3.85 -22.83 13.65
CA ASP A 23 -5.15 -22.62 14.31
C ASP A 23 -6.34 -22.90 13.41
N HIS A 24 -6.15 -22.80 12.08
CA HIS A 24 -7.15 -23.18 11.09
C HIS A 24 -7.10 -24.67 10.73
N GLY A 25 -6.44 -25.49 11.56
CA GLY A 25 -6.46 -26.95 11.48
C GLY A 25 -5.46 -27.56 10.51
N PHE A 26 -4.56 -26.76 9.92
CA PHE A 26 -3.52 -27.27 9.04
C PHE A 26 -2.26 -27.63 9.81
N SER A 27 -1.60 -28.73 9.43
CA SER A 27 -0.31 -29.12 9.99
C SER A 27 0.84 -28.32 9.35
N VAL A 28 1.70 -27.70 10.16
CA VAL A 28 2.72 -26.75 9.72
C VAL A 28 4.11 -27.21 10.12
N SER A 29 5.03 -27.29 9.16
CA SER A 29 6.47 -27.34 9.44
C SER A 29 7.04 -25.93 9.48
N VAL A 30 7.91 -25.63 10.46
CA VAL A 30 8.58 -24.33 10.55
C VAL A 30 10.09 -24.48 10.53
N PHE A 31 10.75 -23.61 9.79
CA PHE A 31 12.21 -23.55 9.70
C PHE A 31 12.71 -22.11 9.67
N ASN A 32 13.86 -21.88 10.29
CA ASN A 32 14.55 -20.60 10.23
C ASN A 32 16.06 -20.84 10.33
N ARG A 33 16.86 -20.12 9.53
CA ARG A 33 18.34 -20.20 9.52
C ARG A 33 18.95 -20.11 10.92
N THR A 34 18.43 -19.23 11.76
CA THR A 34 18.80 -19.14 13.18
C THR A 34 17.89 -20.06 13.99
N ALA A 35 18.45 -21.16 14.50
CA ALA A 35 17.72 -22.19 15.27
C ALA A 35 16.90 -21.63 16.44
N GLU A 36 17.41 -20.58 17.11
CA GLU A 36 16.74 -19.99 18.27
C GLU A 36 15.38 -19.38 17.93
N LYS A 37 15.18 -18.87 16.71
CA LYS A 37 13.86 -18.39 16.27
C LYS A 37 12.87 -19.54 16.11
N THR A 38 13.32 -20.70 15.63
CA THR A 38 12.51 -21.91 15.54
C THR A 38 12.10 -22.39 16.92
N LYS A 39 13.05 -22.51 17.87
CA LYS A 39 12.74 -22.88 19.26
C LYS A 39 11.74 -21.91 19.90
N LYS A 40 11.98 -20.60 19.75
CA LYS A 40 11.08 -19.57 20.27
C LYS A 40 9.67 -19.71 19.68
N ALA A 41 9.56 -19.90 18.37
CA ALA A 41 8.26 -20.05 17.71
C ALA A 41 7.48 -21.30 18.19
N ILE A 42 8.15 -22.42 18.43
CA ILE A 42 7.49 -23.63 18.96
C ILE A 42 7.09 -23.41 20.42
N ASN A 43 7.98 -22.86 21.25
CA ASN A 43 7.73 -22.68 22.68
C ASN A 43 6.62 -21.65 22.97
N GLU A 44 6.47 -20.64 22.12
CA GLU A 44 5.41 -19.63 22.23
C GLU A 44 4.05 -20.13 21.71
N TYR A 45 4.02 -21.18 20.89
CA TYR A 45 2.78 -21.71 20.35
C TYR A 45 2.15 -22.71 21.33
N THR A 46 0.89 -22.50 21.69
CA THR A 46 0.18 -23.34 22.66
C THR A 46 -0.60 -24.50 22.03
N GLY A 47 -0.75 -24.51 20.70
CA GLY A 47 -1.38 -25.60 19.96
C GLY A 47 -0.42 -26.74 19.60
N SER A 48 -0.93 -27.78 18.94
CA SER A 48 -0.16 -29.02 18.63
C SER A 48 0.19 -29.21 17.15
N ASN A 49 -0.24 -28.30 16.27
CA ASN A 49 -0.12 -28.46 14.81
C ASN A 49 1.14 -27.83 14.19
N ILE A 50 2.14 -27.47 15.01
CA ILE A 50 3.40 -26.88 14.53
C ILE A 50 4.58 -27.78 14.89
N ASN A 51 5.36 -28.15 13.88
CA ASN A 51 6.55 -28.95 14.01
C ASN A 51 7.78 -28.15 13.55
N GLY A 52 8.76 -27.95 14.42
CA GLY A 52 9.98 -27.22 14.05
C GLY A 52 11.13 -28.13 13.63
N PHE A 53 11.86 -27.66 12.62
CA PHE A 53 13.00 -28.36 12.04
C PHE A 53 14.25 -27.48 12.06
N PHE A 54 15.42 -28.11 12.15
CA PHE A 54 16.72 -27.43 12.28
C PHE A 54 17.66 -27.70 11.10
N SER A 55 17.26 -28.56 10.19
CA SER A 55 17.90 -28.80 8.89
C SER A 55 16.91 -28.49 7.78
N ILE A 56 17.37 -27.82 6.73
CA ILE A 56 16.50 -27.50 5.58
C ILE A 56 16.05 -28.78 4.84
N LYS A 57 16.92 -29.81 4.81
CA LYS A 57 16.58 -31.11 4.23
C LYS A 57 15.46 -31.78 5.01
N GLU A 58 15.59 -31.87 6.34
CA GLU A 58 14.56 -32.46 7.21
C GLU A 58 13.24 -31.70 7.13
N PHE A 59 13.31 -30.37 7.02
CA PHE A 59 12.14 -29.51 6.81
C PHE A 59 11.43 -29.79 5.49
N VAL A 60 12.16 -29.92 4.38
CA VAL A 60 11.51 -30.22 3.08
C VAL A 60 10.97 -31.65 3.07
N GLU A 61 11.71 -32.59 3.65
CA GLU A 61 11.29 -33.98 3.79
C GLU A 61 10.13 -34.18 4.77
N SER A 62 9.75 -33.20 5.59
CA SER A 62 8.60 -33.32 6.48
C SER A 62 7.26 -33.00 5.80
N LEU A 63 7.26 -32.55 4.55
CA LEU A 63 6.06 -32.04 3.86
C LEU A 63 5.34 -33.11 3.01
N GLU A 64 4.02 -32.99 2.92
CA GLU A 64 3.19 -33.73 1.98
C GLU A 64 3.53 -33.38 0.53
N THR A 65 3.20 -34.26 -0.42
CA THR A 65 3.41 -34.03 -1.87
C THR A 65 2.07 -33.66 -2.53
N PRO A 66 2.01 -32.65 -3.41
CA PRO A 66 3.07 -31.71 -3.75
C PRO A 66 3.43 -30.80 -2.56
N LYS A 67 4.73 -30.56 -2.36
CA LYS A 67 5.24 -29.76 -1.24
C LYS A 67 4.84 -28.30 -1.42
N LYS A 68 4.42 -27.65 -0.33
CA LYS A 68 4.00 -26.25 -0.30
C LYS A 68 4.87 -25.52 0.70
N ILE A 69 5.69 -24.57 0.25
CA ILE A 69 6.67 -23.88 1.11
C ILE A 69 6.47 -22.37 1.01
N LEU A 70 6.01 -21.76 2.10
CA LEU A 70 5.89 -20.32 2.26
C LEU A 70 7.19 -19.69 2.76
N LEU A 71 7.72 -18.74 2.01
CA LEU A 71 8.91 -17.96 2.34
C LEU A 71 8.50 -16.62 2.95
N MET A 72 8.94 -16.37 4.17
CA MET A 72 8.75 -15.13 4.94
C MET A 72 10.10 -14.57 5.36
N VAL A 73 11.00 -14.42 4.39
CA VAL A 73 12.36 -13.90 4.56
C VAL A 73 12.48 -12.46 4.03
N LYS A 74 13.64 -11.83 4.26
CA LYS A 74 13.90 -10.47 3.74
C LYS A 74 13.86 -10.50 2.21
N ALA A 75 13.14 -9.55 1.60
CA ALA A 75 13.08 -9.40 0.14
C ALA A 75 14.48 -9.19 -0.48
N GLY A 76 14.61 -9.54 -1.77
CA GLY A 76 15.87 -9.52 -2.50
C GLY A 76 16.65 -10.83 -2.36
N GLU A 77 17.98 -10.73 -2.29
CA GLU A 77 18.92 -11.86 -2.37
C GLU A 77 18.63 -13.00 -1.37
N ALA A 78 18.13 -12.68 -0.17
CA ALA A 78 17.82 -13.71 0.83
C ALA A 78 16.70 -14.67 0.39
N VAL A 79 15.77 -14.22 -0.46
CA VAL A 79 14.77 -15.12 -1.08
C VAL A 79 15.47 -16.05 -2.06
N ASP A 80 16.30 -15.52 -2.96
CA ASP A 80 17.03 -16.32 -3.96
C ASP A 80 17.94 -17.36 -3.30
N GLN A 81 18.72 -16.97 -2.29
CA GLN A 81 19.55 -17.90 -1.51
C GLN A 81 18.74 -18.99 -0.81
N THR A 82 17.51 -18.68 -0.39
CA THR A 82 16.61 -19.66 0.24
C THR A 82 16.05 -20.62 -0.80
N ILE A 83 15.65 -20.12 -1.97
CA ILE A 83 15.21 -20.93 -3.11
C ILE A 83 16.30 -21.94 -3.50
N GLU A 84 17.54 -21.49 -3.68
CA GLU A 84 18.66 -22.37 -4.06
C GLU A 84 18.95 -23.49 -3.05
N GLN A 85 18.70 -23.25 -1.75
CA GLN A 85 18.88 -24.29 -0.73
C GLN A 85 17.74 -25.31 -0.71
N ILE A 86 16.54 -24.94 -1.16
CA ILE A 86 15.34 -25.79 -1.11
C ILE A 86 15.21 -26.64 -2.39
N VAL A 87 15.50 -26.03 -3.55
CA VAL A 87 15.33 -26.66 -4.88
C VAL A 87 15.93 -28.06 -5.00
N PRO A 88 17.13 -28.37 -4.45
CA PRO A 88 17.69 -29.72 -4.50
C PRO A 88 16.85 -30.83 -3.86
N PHE A 89 15.87 -30.47 -3.03
CA PHE A 89 14.98 -31.39 -2.30
C PHE A 89 13.53 -31.38 -2.83
N LEU A 90 13.27 -30.61 -3.89
CA LEU A 90 11.97 -30.53 -4.54
C LEU A 90 11.85 -31.48 -5.73
N THR A 91 10.61 -31.85 -6.05
CA THR A 91 10.24 -32.68 -7.20
C THR A 91 9.23 -31.95 -8.07
N GLU A 92 9.04 -32.43 -9.31
CA GLU A 92 8.09 -31.86 -10.27
C GLU A 92 6.70 -31.62 -9.64
N GLY A 93 6.18 -30.41 -9.81
CA GLY A 93 4.88 -29.98 -9.25
C GLY A 93 4.93 -29.40 -7.83
N ASP A 94 6.05 -29.50 -7.10
CA ASP A 94 6.22 -28.82 -5.80
C ASP A 94 6.15 -27.29 -5.97
N LEU A 95 5.71 -26.61 -4.91
CA LEU A 95 5.36 -25.20 -4.91
C LEU A 95 6.14 -24.40 -3.86
N ILE A 96 6.79 -23.33 -4.33
CA ILE A 96 7.36 -22.28 -3.50
C ILE A 96 6.44 -21.05 -3.55
N ILE A 97 6.11 -20.49 -2.39
CA ILE A 97 5.25 -19.33 -2.21
C ILE A 97 6.10 -18.24 -1.56
N ASP A 98 6.32 -17.11 -2.23
CA ASP A 98 6.98 -15.95 -1.63
C ASP A 98 5.94 -15.01 -1.05
N GLY A 99 5.84 -14.99 0.29
CA GLY A 99 4.92 -14.13 1.04
C GLY A 99 5.52 -12.78 1.45
N GLY A 100 6.75 -12.48 0.98
CA GLY A 100 7.46 -11.26 1.29
C GLY A 100 6.91 -10.03 0.59
N ASN A 101 7.56 -8.88 0.82
CA ASN A 101 7.35 -7.68 0.00
C ASN A 101 8.37 -7.67 -1.14
N SER A 102 8.35 -8.70 -1.99
CA SER A 102 9.27 -8.80 -3.13
C SER A 102 8.87 -7.83 -4.25
N TYR A 103 9.87 -7.36 -5.01
CA TYR A 103 9.62 -6.59 -6.21
C TYR A 103 9.01 -7.50 -7.29
N TYR A 104 8.03 -7.00 -8.05
CA TYR A 104 7.23 -7.85 -8.93
C TYR A 104 8.05 -8.45 -10.09
N LEU A 105 9.06 -7.74 -10.61
CA LEU A 105 9.96 -8.31 -11.65
C LEU A 105 10.87 -9.41 -11.10
N ASP A 106 11.25 -9.38 -9.82
CA ASP A 106 11.94 -10.52 -9.19
C ASP A 106 11.02 -11.74 -9.15
N THR A 107 9.72 -11.54 -8.98
CA THR A 107 8.73 -12.62 -9.03
C THR A 107 8.64 -13.21 -10.43
N VAL A 108 8.56 -12.37 -11.47
CA VAL A 108 8.56 -12.81 -12.87
C VAL A 108 9.80 -13.68 -13.16
N ARG A 109 10.99 -13.17 -12.82
CA ARG A 109 12.27 -13.89 -13.00
C ARG A 109 12.29 -15.23 -12.24
N ARG A 110 11.81 -15.26 -11.00
CA ARG A 110 11.78 -16.48 -10.17
C ARG A 110 10.77 -17.49 -10.69
N THR A 111 9.61 -17.04 -11.18
CA THR A 111 8.63 -17.88 -11.86
C THR A 111 9.23 -18.57 -13.08
N GLU A 112 9.90 -17.82 -13.96
CA GLU A 112 10.58 -18.39 -15.14
C GLU A 112 11.66 -19.42 -14.75
N TYR A 113 12.51 -19.07 -13.78
CA TYR A 113 13.56 -19.95 -13.29
C TYR A 113 13.02 -21.27 -12.73
N LEU A 114 12.00 -21.22 -11.89
CA LEU A 114 11.43 -22.42 -11.26
C LEU A 114 10.61 -23.26 -12.24
N ASN A 115 9.89 -22.62 -13.17
CA ASN A 115 9.20 -23.32 -14.25
C ASN A 115 10.19 -24.11 -15.14
N SER A 116 11.40 -23.58 -15.39
CA SER A 116 12.44 -24.32 -16.13
C SER A 116 12.89 -25.62 -15.44
N LYS A 117 12.65 -25.73 -14.14
CA LYS A 117 12.89 -26.93 -13.31
C LYS A 117 11.62 -27.72 -13.03
N LYS A 118 10.50 -27.37 -13.69
CA LYS A 118 9.15 -27.93 -13.48
C LYS A 118 8.61 -27.78 -12.05
N LEU A 119 9.01 -26.69 -11.39
CA LEU A 119 8.53 -26.31 -10.07
C LEU A 119 7.57 -25.13 -10.20
N ASN A 120 6.56 -25.09 -9.32
CA ASN A 120 5.60 -24.00 -9.26
C ASN A 120 6.12 -22.86 -8.38
N TYR A 121 5.76 -21.62 -8.74
CA TYR A 121 6.05 -20.42 -7.94
C TYR A 121 4.83 -19.50 -7.86
N LEU A 122 4.54 -19.01 -6.65
CA LEU A 122 3.55 -17.98 -6.41
C LEU A 122 4.19 -16.79 -5.69
N GLY A 123 3.97 -15.58 -6.21
CA GLY A 123 4.22 -14.34 -5.48
C GLY A 123 2.95 -13.90 -4.77
N VAL A 124 2.97 -13.83 -3.44
CA VAL A 124 1.77 -13.61 -2.63
C VAL A 124 1.97 -12.40 -1.72
N GLY A 125 1.32 -11.29 -2.06
CA GLY A 125 1.32 -10.13 -1.17
C GLY A 125 0.51 -10.39 0.10
N ILE A 126 1.10 -10.18 1.28
CA ILE A 126 0.40 -10.35 2.57
C ILE A 126 0.38 -9.02 3.34
N SER A 127 -0.81 -8.48 3.65
CA SER A 127 -0.98 -7.20 4.36
C SER A 127 -1.77 -7.37 5.65
N GLY A 128 -1.41 -6.61 6.69
CA GLY A 128 -2.10 -6.60 7.99
C GLY A 128 -1.22 -6.43 9.22
N GLY A 129 0.10 -6.34 9.05
CA GLY A 129 1.03 -6.22 10.16
C GLY A 129 1.05 -7.47 11.04
N GLU A 130 1.56 -7.32 12.26
CA GLU A 130 1.68 -8.42 13.23
C GLU A 130 0.31 -9.03 13.57
N GLU A 131 -0.64 -8.17 13.94
CA GLU A 131 -1.98 -8.57 14.34
C GLU A 131 -2.76 -9.22 13.18
N GLY A 132 -2.72 -8.60 11.99
CA GLY A 132 -3.36 -9.15 10.80
C GLY A 132 -2.77 -10.50 10.40
N ALA A 133 -1.44 -10.67 10.44
CA ALA A 133 -0.82 -11.97 10.16
C ALA A 133 -1.35 -13.09 11.09
N ARG A 134 -1.62 -12.75 12.35
CA ARG A 134 -2.08 -13.71 13.38
C ARG A 134 -3.56 -14.06 13.27
N ASN A 135 -4.40 -13.08 12.93
CA ASN A 135 -5.86 -13.16 13.07
C ASN A 135 -6.62 -13.15 11.73
N GLY A 136 -5.95 -12.78 10.64
CA GLY A 136 -6.58 -12.63 9.33
C GLY A 136 -5.96 -11.49 8.52
N PRO A 137 -4.99 -11.77 7.62
CA PRO A 137 -4.45 -10.75 6.74
C PRO A 137 -5.27 -10.65 5.45
N SER A 138 -5.00 -9.62 4.66
CA SER A 138 -5.35 -9.61 3.24
C SER A 138 -4.25 -10.31 2.45
N ILE A 139 -4.64 -11.19 1.52
CA ILE A 139 -3.72 -12.08 0.78
C ILE A 139 -3.95 -11.89 -0.72
N MET A 140 -2.86 -11.62 -1.44
CA MET A 140 -2.84 -11.13 -2.82
C MET A 140 -2.01 -12.08 -3.70
N PRO A 141 -2.47 -13.32 -3.96
CA PRO A 141 -1.73 -14.30 -4.73
C PRO A 141 -1.69 -13.99 -6.24
N GLY A 142 -0.50 -14.11 -6.82
CA GLY A 142 -0.26 -14.12 -8.26
C GLY A 142 0.72 -15.20 -8.69
N GLY A 143 0.59 -15.67 -9.93
CA GLY A 143 1.32 -16.81 -10.51
C GLY A 143 0.38 -17.70 -11.33
N SER A 144 0.72 -18.96 -11.55
CA SER A 144 -0.19 -19.86 -12.29
C SER A 144 -1.44 -20.19 -11.47
N LYS A 145 -2.57 -20.36 -12.14
CA LYS A 145 -3.84 -20.69 -11.48
C LYS A 145 -3.80 -22.10 -10.88
N GLU A 146 -3.09 -23.01 -11.54
CA GLU A 146 -2.85 -24.37 -11.10
C GLU A 146 -2.07 -24.39 -9.78
N ALA A 147 -1.02 -23.56 -9.67
CA ALA A 147 -0.26 -23.41 -8.43
C ALA A 147 -1.12 -22.82 -7.31
N TYR A 148 -1.95 -21.80 -7.61
CA TYR A 148 -2.86 -21.21 -6.64
C TYR A 148 -3.85 -22.23 -6.08
N SER A 149 -4.47 -23.07 -6.92
CA SER A 149 -5.42 -24.10 -6.47
C SER A 149 -4.83 -25.11 -5.47
N LEU A 150 -3.50 -25.31 -5.45
CA LEU A 150 -2.84 -26.17 -4.45
C LEU A 150 -2.87 -25.60 -3.03
N VAL A 151 -2.98 -24.27 -2.90
CA VAL A 151 -2.86 -23.54 -1.62
C VAL A 151 -4.05 -22.65 -1.31
N GLU A 152 -4.99 -22.49 -2.24
CA GLU A 152 -6.22 -21.74 -2.07
C GLU A 152 -6.94 -22.07 -0.76
N PRO A 153 -7.20 -23.35 -0.38
CA PRO A 153 -7.89 -23.66 0.87
C PRO A 153 -7.17 -23.16 2.13
N ILE A 154 -5.83 -23.10 2.10
CA ILE A 154 -5.02 -22.59 3.21
C ILE A 154 -5.10 -21.06 3.24
N LEU A 155 -4.86 -20.42 2.09
CA LEU A 155 -4.82 -18.96 2.00
C LEU A 155 -6.18 -18.32 2.29
N THR A 156 -7.27 -18.89 1.79
CA THR A 156 -8.62 -18.39 2.08
C THR A 156 -8.99 -18.59 3.55
N ALA A 157 -8.70 -19.76 4.13
CA ALA A 157 -8.98 -20.06 5.53
C ALA A 157 -8.33 -19.05 6.49
N ILE A 158 -7.04 -18.74 6.28
CA ILE A 158 -6.31 -17.85 7.20
C ILE A 158 -6.55 -16.36 6.95
N SER A 159 -7.20 -15.99 5.83
CA SER A 159 -7.44 -14.58 5.48
C SER A 159 -8.54 -13.95 6.31
N ALA A 160 -8.50 -12.61 6.46
CA ALA A 160 -9.61 -11.87 7.04
C ALA A 160 -10.91 -12.12 6.26
N LYS A 161 -12.04 -11.98 6.94
CA LYS A 161 -13.38 -12.02 6.32
C LYS A 161 -13.99 -10.63 6.39
N ALA A 162 -14.50 -10.12 5.27
CA ALA A 162 -15.19 -8.83 5.19
C ALA A 162 -16.44 -8.97 4.33
N GLU A 163 -17.58 -8.47 4.80
CA GLU A 163 -18.89 -8.63 4.13
C GLU A 163 -19.20 -10.10 3.77
N GLY A 164 -18.84 -11.04 4.65
CA GLY A 164 -19.03 -12.47 4.44
C GLY A 164 -18.16 -13.10 3.36
N LYS A 165 -17.13 -12.39 2.86
CA LYS A 165 -16.19 -12.86 1.82
C LYS A 165 -14.75 -12.86 2.32
N ASP A 166 -13.96 -13.76 1.76
CA ASP A 166 -12.54 -13.90 2.07
C ASP A 166 -11.74 -12.71 1.52
N CYS A 167 -10.82 -12.17 2.31
CA CYS A 167 -9.86 -11.16 1.87
C CYS A 167 -8.66 -11.82 1.18
N CYS A 168 -8.95 -12.79 0.30
CA CYS A 168 -8.00 -13.56 -0.49
C CYS A 168 -8.64 -13.87 -1.84
N SER A 169 -7.97 -13.53 -2.93
CA SER A 169 -8.46 -13.81 -4.29
C SER A 169 -7.29 -13.92 -5.26
N TYR A 170 -7.37 -14.83 -6.23
CA TYR A 170 -6.37 -14.94 -7.31
C TYR A 170 -6.36 -13.68 -8.16
N LEU A 171 -5.22 -12.97 -8.21
CA LEU A 171 -5.15 -11.66 -8.84
C LEU A 171 -4.69 -11.71 -10.29
N GLY A 172 -3.92 -12.72 -10.69
CA GLY A 172 -3.42 -12.84 -12.06
C GLY A 172 -2.10 -13.59 -12.15
N PRO A 173 -1.51 -13.66 -13.36
CA PRO A 173 -0.30 -14.42 -13.61
C PRO A 173 0.94 -13.72 -13.05
N ASN A 174 2.04 -14.49 -12.96
CA ASN A 174 3.38 -14.00 -12.66
C ASN A 174 3.45 -13.06 -11.43
N GLY A 175 3.97 -11.85 -11.61
CA GLY A 175 4.17 -10.84 -10.56
C GLY A 175 2.92 -10.08 -10.11
N ALA A 176 1.72 -10.38 -10.64
CA ALA A 176 0.51 -9.59 -10.38
C ALA A 176 0.22 -9.40 -8.87
N GLY A 177 0.35 -10.46 -8.08
CA GLY A 177 0.10 -10.42 -6.63
C GLY A 177 1.01 -9.44 -5.89
N HIS A 178 2.31 -9.49 -6.17
CA HIS A 178 3.29 -8.56 -5.60
C HIS A 178 3.13 -7.14 -6.14
N PHE A 179 2.70 -6.97 -7.40
CA PHE A 179 2.41 -5.64 -7.95
C PHE A 179 1.23 -4.99 -7.24
N VAL A 180 0.12 -5.72 -7.06
CA VAL A 180 -1.05 -5.21 -6.32
C VAL A 180 -0.68 -4.86 -4.89
N LYS A 181 0.15 -5.65 -4.24
CA LYS A 181 0.67 -5.36 -2.90
C LYS A 181 1.57 -4.12 -2.84
N MET A 182 2.40 -3.91 -3.86
CA MET A 182 3.22 -2.70 -4.00
C MET A 182 2.32 -1.46 -4.09
N VAL A 183 1.30 -1.49 -4.96
CA VAL A 183 0.34 -0.38 -5.09
C VAL A 183 -0.45 -0.16 -3.78
N HIS A 184 -0.89 -1.24 -3.10
CA HIS A 184 -1.48 -1.14 -1.76
C HIS A 184 -0.58 -0.34 -0.80
N ASN A 185 0.73 -0.63 -0.75
CA ASN A 185 1.63 0.12 0.13
C ASN A 185 1.86 1.57 -0.34
N GLY A 186 1.77 1.85 -1.64
CA GLY A 186 1.76 3.23 -2.14
C GLY A 186 0.54 4.02 -1.64
N ILE A 187 -0.65 3.42 -1.74
CA ILE A 187 -1.89 4.00 -1.21
C ILE A 187 -1.81 4.17 0.31
N GLU A 188 -1.26 3.19 1.03
CA GLU A 188 -1.01 3.28 2.49
C GLU A 188 -0.15 4.49 2.84
N TYR A 189 0.89 4.77 2.04
CA TYR A 189 1.77 5.92 2.27
C TYR A 189 1.01 7.24 2.08
N ALA A 190 0.19 7.33 1.03
CA ALA A 190 -0.66 8.49 0.80
C ALA A 190 -1.66 8.70 1.94
N ASP A 191 -2.40 7.66 2.34
CA ASP A 191 -3.37 7.76 3.45
C ASP A 191 -2.72 8.24 4.75
N MET A 192 -1.58 7.66 5.13
CA MET A 192 -0.83 8.08 6.32
C MET A 192 -0.40 9.55 6.22
N GLN A 193 0.12 9.98 5.07
CA GLN A 193 0.57 11.35 4.87
C GLN A 193 -0.60 12.35 4.93
N LEU A 194 -1.73 12.03 4.28
CA LEU A 194 -2.93 12.85 4.30
C LEU A 194 -3.49 13.02 5.73
N ILE A 195 -3.46 11.95 6.53
CA ILE A 195 -3.82 11.97 7.95
C ILE A 195 -2.83 12.85 8.75
N CYS A 196 -1.52 12.73 8.50
CA CYS A 196 -0.51 13.57 9.14
C CYS A 196 -0.68 15.06 8.79
N GLU A 197 -1.09 15.39 7.56
CA GLU A 197 -1.38 16.76 7.16
C GLU A 197 -2.62 17.31 7.84
N ALA A 198 -3.71 16.53 7.92
CA ALA A 198 -4.88 16.91 8.71
C ALA A 198 -4.52 17.19 10.18
N TYR A 199 -3.72 16.30 10.80
CA TYR A 199 -3.17 16.51 12.14
C TYR A 199 -2.34 17.81 12.24
N SER A 200 -1.43 18.04 11.29
CA SER A 200 -0.57 19.22 11.28
C SER A 200 -1.39 20.51 11.22
N ILE A 201 -2.48 20.53 10.46
CA ILE A 201 -3.39 21.68 10.40
C ILE A 201 -4.11 21.88 11.74
N LEU A 202 -4.71 20.82 12.30
CA LEU A 202 -5.39 20.89 13.60
C LEU A 202 -4.46 21.39 14.71
N LYS A 203 -3.20 20.92 14.74
CA LYS A 203 -2.22 21.32 15.75
C LYS A 203 -1.62 22.71 15.49
N ASN A 204 -1.09 22.95 14.28
CA ASN A 204 -0.24 24.11 14.01
C ASN A 204 -1.00 25.34 13.47
N LEU A 205 -2.20 25.13 12.93
CA LEU A 205 -3.09 26.22 12.49
C LEU A 205 -4.22 26.47 13.49
N MET A 206 -4.85 25.42 14.00
CA MET A 206 -5.97 25.56 14.95
C MET A 206 -5.56 25.54 16.43
N GLY A 207 -4.31 25.16 16.74
CA GLY A 207 -3.80 25.17 18.12
C GLY A 207 -4.36 24.08 19.03
N LEU A 208 -4.97 23.03 18.45
CA LEU A 208 -5.59 21.96 19.23
C LEU A 208 -4.54 21.05 19.88
N ASN A 209 -4.84 20.60 21.09
CA ASN A 209 -3.99 19.67 21.82
C ASN A 209 -4.29 18.21 21.44
N PRO A 210 -3.37 17.25 21.75
CA PRO A 210 -3.55 15.84 21.38
C PRO A 210 -4.88 15.21 21.81
N HIS A 211 -5.46 15.57 22.97
CA HIS A 211 -6.74 15.01 23.40
C HIS A 211 -7.90 15.48 22.52
N GLU A 212 -7.96 16.76 22.19
CA GLU A 212 -8.98 17.31 21.30
C GLU A 212 -8.89 16.68 19.90
N ILE A 213 -7.66 16.50 19.41
CA ILE A 213 -7.40 15.83 18.13
C ILE A 213 -7.85 14.36 18.20
N ALA A 214 -7.63 13.66 19.32
CA ALA A 214 -8.10 12.29 19.50
C ALA A 214 -9.63 12.19 19.36
N ASP A 215 -10.38 13.12 19.95
CA ASP A 215 -11.83 13.16 19.90
C ASP A 215 -12.33 13.45 18.48
N ILE A 216 -11.67 14.36 17.75
CA ILE A 216 -11.97 14.65 16.34
C ILE A 216 -11.75 13.42 15.45
N PHE A 217 -10.61 12.74 15.57
CA PHE A 217 -10.35 11.54 14.78
C PHE A 217 -11.28 10.38 15.17
N ALA A 218 -11.69 10.29 16.44
CA ALA A 218 -12.69 9.31 16.87
C ALA A 218 -14.06 9.59 16.23
N ASP A 219 -14.50 10.86 16.19
CA ASP A 219 -15.72 11.28 15.51
C ASP A 219 -15.67 11.00 14.00
N TRP A 220 -14.58 11.40 13.33
CA TRP A 220 -14.37 11.10 11.91
C TRP A 220 -14.42 9.61 11.59
N ASN A 221 -13.98 8.76 12.52
CA ASN A 221 -14.03 7.31 12.36
C ASN A 221 -15.45 6.73 12.44
N THR A 222 -16.45 7.50 12.86
CA THR A 222 -17.86 7.09 12.86
C THR A 222 -18.58 7.38 11.53
N GLY A 223 -17.99 8.25 10.69
CA GLY A 223 -18.52 8.66 9.39
C GLY A 223 -17.79 8.04 8.19
N GLU A 224 -17.78 8.75 7.07
CA GLU A 224 -17.22 8.24 5.79
C GLU A 224 -15.71 7.98 5.80
N LEU A 225 -14.98 8.51 6.80
CA LEU A 225 -13.56 8.24 7.00
C LEU A 225 -13.30 6.98 7.83
N ASN A 226 -14.34 6.22 8.22
CA ASN A 226 -14.22 4.97 8.96
C ASN A 226 -13.15 4.05 8.34
N SER A 227 -12.05 3.88 9.06
CA SER A 227 -10.90 3.11 8.61
C SER A 227 -9.97 2.75 9.75
N TYR A 228 -9.15 1.72 9.53
CA TYR A 228 -8.15 1.33 10.53
C TYR A 228 -7.17 2.46 10.85
N LEU A 229 -6.67 3.17 9.84
CA LEU A 229 -5.69 4.24 10.03
C LEU A 229 -6.26 5.43 10.82
N ILE A 230 -7.51 5.81 10.60
CA ILE A 230 -8.18 6.86 11.40
C ILE A 230 -8.38 6.38 12.84
N GLY A 231 -8.84 5.14 13.03
CA GLY A 231 -9.02 4.54 14.35
C GLY A 231 -7.74 4.50 15.18
N ILE A 232 -6.65 3.95 14.64
CA ILE A 232 -5.37 3.91 15.36
C ILE A 232 -4.81 5.31 15.60
N THR A 233 -5.10 6.29 14.72
CA THR A 233 -4.66 7.68 14.91
C THR A 233 -5.34 8.28 16.14
N ALA A 234 -6.64 8.05 16.33
CA ALA A 234 -7.34 8.46 17.54
C ALA A 234 -6.74 7.83 18.81
N ASP A 235 -6.39 6.53 18.77
CA ASP A 235 -5.78 5.83 19.91
C ASP A 235 -4.35 6.29 20.20
N ILE A 236 -3.56 6.59 19.17
CA ILE A 236 -2.19 7.11 19.31
C ILE A 236 -2.18 8.41 20.11
N PHE A 237 -3.12 9.33 19.85
CA PHE A 237 -3.20 10.60 20.56
C PHE A 237 -3.60 10.45 22.05
N LYS A 238 -4.26 9.35 22.42
CA LYS A 238 -4.61 9.04 23.82
C LYS A 238 -3.43 8.43 24.60
N LYS A 239 -2.42 7.90 23.90
CA LYS A 239 -1.29 7.22 24.56
C LYS A 239 -0.37 8.23 25.24
N LYS A 240 -0.21 8.06 26.55
CA LYS A 240 0.78 8.79 27.35
C LYS A 240 2.08 7.99 27.44
N ASP A 241 3.19 8.72 27.54
CA ASP A 241 4.47 8.16 27.90
C ASP A 241 4.52 7.86 29.41
N ASP A 242 4.89 6.64 29.76
CA ASP A 242 4.86 6.16 31.16
C ASP A 242 5.90 6.87 32.05
N LYS A 243 6.93 7.51 31.45
CA LYS A 243 8.00 8.19 32.20
C LYS A 243 7.70 9.66 32.46
N THR A 244 7.16 10.37 31.47
CA THR A 244 6.94 11.83 31.51
C THR A 244 5.48 12.22 31.73
N GLY A 245 4.53 11.29 31.51
CA GLY A 245 3.09 11.55 31.54
C GLY A 245 2.57 12.40 30.38
N LYS A 246 3.46 12.83 29.46
CA LYS A 246 3.10 13.62 28.28
C LYS A 246 2.51 12.73 27.18
N PRO A 247 1.76 13.30 26.22
CA PRO A 247 1.35 12.57 25.02
C PRO A 247 2.57 11.96 24.32
N LEU A 248 2.58 10.64 24.13
CA LEU A 248 3.74 9.92 23.60
C LEU A 248 4.12 10.42 22.21
N VAL A 249 3.13 10.76 21.38
CA VAL A 249 3.33 11.25 20.01
C VAL A 249 4.18 12.52 19.95
N ASP A 250 4.10 13.40 20.96
CA ASP A 250 4.91 14.63 21.00
C ASP A 250 6.38 14.39 21.37
N LEU A 251 6.72 13.16 21.80
CA LEU A 251 8.07 12.74 22.16
C LEU A 251 8.73 11.88 21.07
N ILE A 252 7.97 11.45 20.07
CA ILE A 252 8.49 10.65 18.96
C ILE A 252 9.28 11.57 18.02
N LEU A 253 10.49 11.15 17.65
CA LEU A 253 11.30 11.84 16.63
C LEU A 253 10.55 11.87 15.29
N ASP A 254 10.39 13.06 14.72
CA ASP A 254 9.74 13.33 13.44
C ASP A 254 10.64 12.96 12.24
N SER A 255 11.12 11.72 12.22
CA SER A 255 11.97 11.15 11.16
C SER A 255 11.40 9.80 10.74
N ALA A 256 10.65 9.80 9.64
CA ALA A 256 9.90 8.65 9.19
C ALA A 256 10.80 7.63 8.47
N GLY A 257 10.80 6.40 8.97
CA GLY A 257 11.40 5.26 8.26
C GLY A 257 10.57 4.80 7.07
N GLN A 258 11.22 4.10 6.13
CA GLN A 258 10.55 3.44 5.00
C GLN A 258 11.32 2.20 4.55
N LYS A 259 10.62 1.23 3.97
CA LYS A 259 11.17 -0.10 3.59
C LYS A 259 11.28 -0.31 2.07
N GLY A 260 11.09 0.74 1.27
CA GLY A 260 11.27 0.72 -0.19
C GLY A 260 9.99 0.50 -1.00
N THR A 261 8.95 -0.13 -0.46
CA THR A 261 7.74 -0.47 -1.25
C THR A 261 6.98 0.76 -1.76
N GLY A 262 6.81 1.80 -0.93
CA GLY A 262 6.20 3.06 -1.39
C GLY A 262 7.04 3.77 -2.45
N LYS A 263 8.37 3.71 -2.35
CA LYS A 263 9.30 4.22 -3.38
C LYS A 263 9.10 3.47 -4.70
N TRP A 264 8.97 2.14 -4.68
CA TRP A 264 8.74 1.37 -5.90
C TRP A 264 7.46 1.78 -6.61
N THR A 265 6.35 2.02 -5.89
CA THR A 265 5.13 2.52 -6.50
C THR A 265 5.36 3.85 -7.23
N ALA A 266 6.07 4.79 -6.60
CA ALA A 266 6.42 6.07 -7.23
C ALA A 266 7.33 5.89 -8.45
N GLN A 267 8.38 5.07 -8.36
CA GLN A 267 9.29 4.82 -9.48
C GLN A 267 8.57 4.18 -10.68
N ILE A 268 7.80 3.14 -10.42
CA ILE A 268 7.11 2.42 -11.49
C ILE A 268 6.00 3.26 -12.13
N SER A 269 5.42 4.20 -11.40
CA SER A 269 4.49 5.16 -12.01
C SER A 269 5.16 6.00 -13.10
N LEU A 270 6.44 6.35 -12.94
CA LEU A 270 7.21 7.07 -13.95
C LEU A 270 7.50 6.17 -15.15
N ASP A 271 7.88 4.91 -14.88
CA ASP A 271 8.16 3.92 -15.93
C ASP A 271 6.91 3.62 -16.78
N LEU A 272 5.74 3.50 -16.15
CA LEU A 272 4.44 3.28 -16.81
C LEU A 272 3.83 4.55 -17.43
N GLY A 273 4.41 5.73 -17.17
CA GLY A 273 3.81 7.00 -17.58
C GLY A 273 2.47 7.33 -16.92
N VAL A 274 2.22 6.84 -15.70
CA VAL A 274 0.96 7.04 -14.95
C VAL A 274 1.16 8.08 -13.84
N PRO A 275 0.39 9.18 -13.82
CA PRO A 275 0.53 10.19 -12.77
C PRO A 275 -0.01 9.70 -11.42
N VAL A 276 0.89 9.50 -10.44
CA VAL A 276 0.54 9.22 -9.02
C VAL A 276 1.14 10.27 -8.06
N PRO A 277 0.87 11.57 -8.26
CA PRO A 277 1.56 12.64 -7.54
C PRO A 277 1.34 12.61 -6.02
N THR A 278 0.19 12.14 -5.54
CA THR A 278 -0.12 12.10 -4.10
C THR A 278 0.66 11.01 -3.37
N ILE A 279 0.74 9.82 -3.97
CA ILE A 279 1.59 8.72 -3.47
C ILE A 279 3.06 9.15 -3.48
N THR A 280 3.50 9.81 -4.57
CA THR A 280 4.88 10.27 -4.72
C THR A 280 5.23 11.36 -3.70
N SER A 281 4.32 12.31 -3.47
CA SER A 281 4.48 13.34 -2.44
C SER A 281 4.65 12.72 -1.05
N ALA A 282 3.87 11.69 -0.71
CA ALA A 282 4.01 10.97 0.55
C ALA A 282 5.38 10.26 0.71
N VAL A 283 6.03 9.86 -0.39
CA VAL A 283 7.41 9.35 -0.35
C VAL A 283 8.39 10.49 -0.07
N TYR A 284 8.26 11.62 -0.74
CA TYR A 284 9.15 12.78 -0.54
C TYR A 284 9.03 13.38 0.87
N GLU A 285 7.83 13.45 1.44
CA GLU A 285 7.61 13.94 2.80
C GLU A 285 8.36 13.07 3.84
N ARG A 286 8.41 11.74 3.63
CA ARG A 286 9.25 10.86 4.46
C ARG A 286 10.72 11.20 4.33
N TYR A 287 11.22 11.45 3.12
CA TYR A 287 12.62 11.83 2.90
C TYR A 287 12.96 13.17 3.55
N LEU A 288 12.09 14.18 3.40
CA LEU A 288 12.23 15.48 4.06
C LEU A 288 12.24 15.33 5.59
N SER A 289 11.36 14.48 6.14
CA SER A 289 11.35 14.22 7.58
C SER A 289 12.67 13.62 8.08
N ALA A 290 13.31 12.75 7.28
CA ALA A 290 14.58 12.13 7.62
C ALA A 290 15.76 13.12 7.64
N MET A 291 15.66 14.23 6.91
CA MET A 291 16.63 15.34 6.92
C MET A 291 16.50 16.23 8.18
N LYS A 292 16.33 15.61 9.36
CA LYS A 292 16.01 16.32 10.62
C LYS A 292 17.02 17.41 10.97
N ASP A 293 18.30 17.09 10.94
CA ASP A 293 19.36 18.02 11.33
C ASP A 293 19.44 19.23 10.38
N GLU A 294 19.21 19.00 9.08
CA GLU A 294 19.13 20.07 8.09
C GLU A 294 17.90 20.95 8.32
N ARG A 295 16.73 20.35 8.58
CA ARG A 295 15.49 21.10 8.88
C ARG A 295 15.62 21.96 10.13
N VAL A 296 16.25 21.46 11.19
CA VAL A 296 16.49 22.23 12.43
C VAL A 296 17.34 23.46 12.12
N LYS A 297 18.48 23.29 11.43
CA LYS A 297 19.34 24.42 11.02
C LYS A 297 18.61 25.40 10.11
N ALA A 298 17.86 24.89 9.12
CA ALA A 298 17.08 25.72 8.21
C ALA A 298 16.02 26.56 8.96
N SER A 299 15.41 26.01 10.02
CA SER A 299 14.39 26.72 10.80
C SER A 299 14.90 27.94 11.57
N GLU A 300 16.22 28.02 11.81
CA GLU A 300 16.86 29.18 12.44
C GLU A 300 17.14 30.32 11.44
N ILE A 301 17.15 30.00 10.14
CA ILE A 301 17.54 30.91 9.06
C ILE A 301 16.31 31.37 8.25
N LEU A 302 15.46 30.42 7.88
CA LEU A 302 14.29 30.65 7.04
C LEU A 302 13.09 31.05 7.89
N LYS A 303 12.43 32.15 7.53
CA LYS A 303 11.26 32.68 8.24
C LYS A 303 9.99 32.40 7.46
N GLY A 304 8.96 31.91 8.15
CA GLY A 304 7.61 31.74 7.61
C GLY A 304 6.71 32.96 7.84
N PRO A 305 5.44 32.89 7.41
CA PRO A 305 4.43 33.91 7.68
C PRO A 305 4.25 34.18 9.18
N THR A 306 4.06 35.45 9.55
CA THR A 306 4.01 35.90 10.96
C THR A 306 2.60 36.11 11.49
N LYS A 307 1.61 36.39 10.63
CA LYS A 307 0.20 36.49 11.00
C LYS A 307 -0.50 35.19 10.64
N LYS A 308 -1.05 34.52 11.65
CA LYS A 308 -1.92 33.35 11.47
C LYS A 308 -3.30 33.75 11.97
N GLU A 309 -4.26 33.83 11.06
CA GLU A 309 -5.66 33.91 11.45
C GLU A 309 -6.11 32.49 11.79
N ILE A 310 -6.44 32.27 13.06
CA ILE A 310 -6.94 30.97 13.52
C ILE A 310 -8.37 30.82 13.00
N PRO A 311 -8.66 29.81 12.15
CA PRO A 311 -10.02 29.58 11.69
C PRO A 311 -10.94 29.20 12.85
N ASP A 312 -12.23 29.49 12.73
CA ASP A 312 -13.22 28.98 13.67
C ASP A 312 -13.36 27.45 13.63
N SER A 313 -14.10 26.87 14.58
CA SER A 313 -14.24 25.42 14.73
C SER A 313 -14.95 24.74 13.55
N SER A 314 -15.73 25.46 12.74
CA SER A 314 -16.38 24.89 11.55
C SER A 314 -15.35 24.42 10.51
N PHE A 315 -14.13 24.98 10.57
CA PHE A 315 -13.03 24.60 9.70
C PHE A 315 -12.55 23.15 9.89
N ILE A 316 -12.85 22.53 11.05
CA ILE A 316 -12.57 21.10 11.28
C ILE A 316 -13.31 20.22 10.27
N GLU A 317 -14.57 20.57 9.94
CA GLU A 317 -15.33 19.86 8.91
C GLU A 317 -14.74 20.07 7.52
N SER A 318 -14.24 21.28 7.21
CA SER A 318 -13.53 21.53 5.96
C SER A 318 -12.27 20.67 5.83
N ILE A 319 -11.50 20.48 6.93
CA ILE A 319 -10.32 19.60 6.96
C ILE A 319 -10.74 18.14 6.72
N ARG A 320 -11.83 17.68 7.35
CA ARG A 320 -12.35 16.32 7.16
C ARG A 320 -12.72 16.07 5.70
N ARG A 321 -13.40 17.01 5.06
CA ARG A 321 -13.79 16.96 3.64
C ARG A 321 -12.60 17.01 2.70
N ALA A 322 -11.61 17.86 3.00
CA ALA A 322 -10.34 17.93 2.28
C ALA A 322 -9.58 16.59 2.34
N LEU A 323 -9.53 15.97 3.53
CA LEU A 323 -8.94 14.65 3.74
C LEU A 323 -9.64 13.58 2.90
N TYR A 324 -10.97 13.55 2.93
CA TYR A 324 -11.76 12.59 2.15
C TYR A 324 -11.58 12.77 0.64
N ALA A 325 -11.68 13.99 0.12
CA ALA A 325 -11.49 14.29 -1.30
C ALA A 325 -10.06 13.93 -1.79
N SER A 326 -9.05 14.22 -0.96
CA SER A 326 -7.66 13.86 -1.27
C SER A 326 -7.44 12.34 -1.26
N LYS A 327 -8.10 11.63 -0.32
CA LYS A 327 -8.08 10.17 -0.26
C LYS A 327 -8.67 9.55 -1.54
N ILE A 328 -9.80 10.07 -2.05
CA ILE A 328 -10.35 9.62 -3.33
C ILE A 328 -9.31 9.76 -4.45
N CYS A 329 -8.61 10.88 -4.53
CA CYS A 329 -7.57 11.09 -5.53
C CYS A 329 -6.42 10.08 -5.41
N ALA A 330 -5.95 9.79 -4.19
CA ALA A 330 -4.88 8.81 -3.97
C ALA A 330 -5.28 7.40 -4.45
N TYR A 331 -6.52 6.98 -4.20
CA TYR A 331 -7.02 5.70 -4.69
C TYR A 331 -7.27 5.71 -6.20
N ALA A 332 -7.79 6.80 -6.76
CA ALA A 332 -7.94 6.97 -8.21
C ALA A 332 -6.61 6.81 -8.94
N GLN A 333 -5.54 7.44 -8.41
CA GLN A 333 -4.17 7.30 -8.92
C GLN A 333 -3.68 5.85 -8.83
N GLY A 334 -3.83 5.21 -7.67
CA GLY A 334 -3.40 3.82 -7.47
C GLY A 334 -4.13 2.82 -8.36
N PHE A 335 -5.45 2.94 -8.51
CA PHE A 335 -6.24 2.06 -9.39
C PHE A 335 -5.99 2.33 -10.87
N SER A 336 -5.75 3.58 -11.28
CA SER A 336 -5.29 3.87 -12.64
C SER A 336 -3.95 3.22 -12.94
N MET A 337 -3.03 3.18 -11.97
CA MET A 337 -1.75 2.48 -12.10
C MET A 337 -1.93 0.96 -12.23
N LEU A 338 -2.83 0.35 -11.44
CA LEU A 338 -3.21 -1.06 -11.60
C LEU A 338 -3.77 -1.35 -12.99
N ARG A 339 -4.58 -0.43 -13.54
CA ARG A 339 -5.17 -0.59 -14.87
C ARG A 339 -4.12 -0.61 -15.96
N VAL A 340 -3.28 0.41 -16.03
CA VAL A 340 -2.22 0.49 -17.05
C VAL A 340 -1.24 -0.67 -16.93
N ALA A 341 -0.83 -1.04 -15.71
CA ALA A 341 0.04 -2.21 -15.51
C ALA A 341 -0.61 -3.52 -15.95
N SER A 342 -1.92 -3.67 -15.71
CA SER A 342 -2.69 -4.84 -16.15
C SER A 342 -2.75 -4.95 -17.68
N GLU A 343 -2.92 -3.83 -18.37
CA GLU A 343 -2.91 -3.74 -19.84
C GLU A 343 -1.52 -4.09 -20.39
N GLU A 344 -0.45 -3.47 -19.89
CA GLU A 344 0.93 -3.70 -20.35
C GLU A 344 1.41 -5.14 -20.12
N ASN A 345 0.98 -5.77 -19.03
CA ASN A 345 1.42 -7.11 -18.65
C ASN A 345 0.39 -8.22 -18.97
N ASN A 346 -0.74 -7.88 -19.61
CA ASN A 346 -1.84 -8.81 -19.91
C ASN A 346 -2.34 -9.60 -18.68
N TRP A 347 -2.46 -8.94 -17.53
CA TRP A 347 -2.87 -9.61 -16.28
C TRP A 347 -4.38 -9.78 -16.13
N ASN A 348 -5.18 -9.00 -16.85
CA ASN A 348 -6.65 -8.98 -16.75
C ASN A 348 -7.14 -8.85 -15.29
N LEU A 349 -6.55 -7.91 -14.55
CA LEU A 349 -6.87 -7.67 -13.13
C LEU A 349 -8.37 -7.36 -12.96
N GLN A 350 -8.95 -7.95 -11.91
CA GLN A 350 -10.33 -7.67 -11.50
C GLN A 350 -10.30 -6.63 -10.38
N TYR A 351 -10.53 -5.35 -10.71
CA TYR A 351 -10.36 -4.24 -9.78
C TYR A 351 -11.37 -4.28 -8.64
N SER A 352 -12.59 -4.76 -8.91
CA SER A 352 -13.58 -5.02 -7.86
C SER A 352 -13.08 -6.05 -6.85
N GLU A 353 -12.47 -7.15 -7.30
CA GLU A 353 -11.91 -8.17 -6.41
C GLU A 353 -10.73 -7.63 -5.60
N ILE A 354 -9.86 -6.81 -6.21
CA ILE A 354 -8.78 -6.11 -5.50
C ILE A 354 -9.35 -5.22 -4.39
N ALA A 355 -10.36 -4.42 -4.70
CA ALA A 355 -11.02 -3.58 -3.70
C ALA A 355 -11.66 -4.41 -2.58
N LYS A 356 -12.33 -5.53 -2.93
CA LYS A 356 -12.97 -6.44 -1.98
C LYS A 356 -11.98 -7.04 -0.98
N ILE A 357 -10.80 -7.47 -1.44
CA ILE A 357 -9.78 -8.06 -0.55
C ILE A 357 -9.05 -7.01 0.29
N PHE A 358 -9.11 -5.73 -0.06
CA PHE A 358 -8.59 -4.65 0.79
C PHE A 358 -9.55 -4.27 1.93
N ARG A 359 -10.81 -4.70 1.91
CA ARG A 359 -11.82 -4.31 2.92
C ARG A 359 -11.52 -4.82 4.33
N GLY A 360 -10.76 -5.89 4.45
CA GLY A 360 -10.40 -6.51 5.72
C GLY A 360 -8.94 -6.94 5.74
N GLY A 361 -8.39 -7.14 6.93
CA GLY A 361 -7.05 -7.65 7.17
C GLY A 361 -5.90 -6.69 6.82
N CYS A 362 -5.98 -5.92 5.74
CA CYS A 362 -4.94 -5.01 5.31
C CYS A 362 -4.87 -3.70 6.13
N ILE A 363 -3.81 -2.90 5.95
CA ILE A 363 -3.63 -1.63 6.67
C ILE A 363 -4.60 -0.56 6.18
N ILE A 364 -4.88 -0.50 4.87
CA ILE A 364 -5.75 0.52 4.27
C ILE A 364 -7.25 0.17 4.35
N ARG A 365 -7.61 -0.82 5.17
CA ARG A 365 -8.99 -1.29 5.32
C ARG A 365 -9.90 -0.17 5.82
N ALA A 366 -11.03 0.01 5.13
CA ALA A 366 -11.95 1.12 5.32
C ALA A 366 -13.32 0.79 4.70
N GLN A 367 -14.40 1.37 5.24
CA GLN A 367 -15.72 1.31 4.61
C GLN A 367 -15.69 1.87 3.18
N PHE A 368 -14.83 2.86 2.94
CA PHE A 368 -14.53 3.45 1.63
C PHE A 368 -14.29 2.41 0.51
N LEU A 369 -13.69 1.26 0.83
CA LEU A 369 -13.40 0.20 -0.15
C LEU A 369 -14.66 -0.57 -0.61
N ASN A 370 -15.73 -0.57 0.19
CA ASN A 370 -17.02 -1.12 -0.23
C ASN A 370 -17.62 -0.34 -1.41
N GLU A 371 -17.37 0.97 -1.46
CA GLU A 371 -17.86 1.84 -2.54
C GLU A 371 -17.02 1.65 -3.79
N ILE A 372 -15.69 1.58 -3.65
CA ILE A 372 -14.78 1.27 -4.77
C ILE A 372 -15.16 -0.08 -5.42
N ALA A 373 -15.36 -1.12 -4.60
CA ALA A 373 -15.77 -2.43 -5.09
C ALA A 373 -17.10 -2.37 -5.85
N ARG A 374 -18.10 -1.64 -5.31
CA ARG A 374 -19.40 -1.47 -5.97
C ARG A 374 -19.32 -0.74 -7.29
N GLU A 375 -18.46 0.27 -7.42
CA GLU A 375 -18.30 0.99 -8.68
C GLU A 375 -17.62 0.13 -9.75
N PHE A 376 -16.59 -0.64 -9.39
CA PHE A 376 -15.95 -1.58 -10.33
C PHE A 376 -16.81 -2.84 -10.62
N ASP A 377 -17.72 -3.24 -9.73
CA ASP A 377 -18.71 -4.28 -10.02
C ASP A 377 -19.68 -3.85 -11.13
N LYS A 378 -19.98 -2.54 -11.24
CA LYS A 378 -20.80 -1.98 -12.33
C LYS A 378 -20.00 -1.88 -13.62
N ASP A 379 -18.75 -1.43 -13.53
CA ASP A 379 -17.86 -1.23 -14.68
C ASP A 379 -16.39 -1.48 -14.32
N ASN A 380 -15.91 -2.70 -14.61
CA ASN A 380 -14.49 -3.05 -14.42
C ASN A 380 -13.58 -2.38 -15.46
N GLN A 381 -14.11 -1.73 -16.50
CA GLN A 381 -13.34 -0.98 -17.50
C GLN A 381 -13.29 0.52 -17.21
N MET A 382 -13.90 0.96 -16.10
CA MET A 382 -13.87 2.35 -15.68
C MET A 382 -12.42 2.86 -15.61
N ALA A 383 -12.14 3.90 -16.40
CA ALA A 383 -10.77 4.39 -16.55
C ALA A 383 -10.22 5.01 -15.26
N ASN A 384 -11.09 5.62 -14.43
CA ASN A 384 -10.69 6.39 -13.26
C ASN A 384 -11.80 6.48 -12.20
N LEU A 385 -11.45 6.32 -10.92
CA LEU A 385 -12.41 6.42 -9.82
C LEU A 385 -13.01 7.82 -9.65
N LEU A 386 -12.33 8.88 -10.12
CA LEU A 386 -12.85 10.25 -10.07
C LEU A 386 -14.14 10.44 -10.88
N THR A 387 -14.40 9.56 -11.86
CA THR A 387 -15.61 9.61 -12.69
C THR A 387 -16.69 8.64 -12.21
N ALA A 388 -16.46 7.90 -11.12
CA ALA A 388 -17.44 6.98 -10.58
C ALA A 388 -18.60 7.76 -9.93
N PRO A 389 -19.87 7.45 -10.23
CA PRO A 389 -21.03 8.19 -9.73
C PRO A 389 -21.01 8.49 -8.22
N TYR A 390 -20.67 7.50 -7.38
CA TYR A 390 -20.61 7.70 -5.93
C TYR A 390 -19.59 8.76 -5.50
N PHE A 391 -18.41 8.81 -6.13
CA PHE A 391 -17.33 9.74 -5.75
C PHE A 391 -17.48 11.12 -6.35
N VAL A 392 -18.18 11.24 -7.49
CA VAL A 392 -18.43 12.53 -8.15
C VAL A 392 -19.18 13.49 -7.23
N ASP A 393 -20.20 13.00 -6.52
CA ASP A 393 -21.01 13.83 -5.62
C ASP A 393 -20.18 14.39 -4.46
N SER A 394 -19.40 13.54 -3.79
CA SER A 394 -18.53 13.96 -2.67
C SER A 394 -17.47 14.95 -3.14
N ILE A 395 -16.78 14.68 -4.25
CA ILE A 395 -15.72 15.57 -4.76
C ILE A 395 -16.29 16.94 -5.16
N ASN A 396 -17.41 16.96 -5.88
CA ASN A 396 -18.03 18.22 -6.30
C ASN A 396 -18.52 19.04 -5.12
N SER A 397 -19.03 18.38 -4.07
CA SER A 397 -19.51 19.03 -2.85
C SER A 397 -18.37 19.51 -1.95
N TYR A 398 -17.24 18.80 -1.92
CA TYR A 398 -16.14 19.05 -0.97
C TYR A 398 -15.02 19.92 -1.53
N GLN A 399 -14.93 20.12 -2.84
CA GLN A 399 -13.80 20.84 -3.43
C GLN A 399 -13.65 22.29 -2.93
N ALA A 400 -14.73 22.97 -2.52
CA ALA A 400 -14.65 24.32 -1.98
C ALA A 400 -13.95 24.34 -0.61
N ASP A 401 -14.35 23.44 0.28
CA ASP A 401 -13.69 23.20 1.57
C ASP A 401 -12.23 22.79 1.38
N TRP A 402 -12.00 21.88 0.43
CA TRP A 402 -10.66 21.40 0.10
C TRP A 402 -9.71 22.52 -0.33
N ARG A 403 -10.17 23.41 -1.21
CA ARG A 403 -9.42 24.61 -1.65
C ARG A 403 -9.18 25.57 -0.49
N SER A 404 -10.20 25.81 0.34
CA SER A 404 -10.12 26.67 1.53
C SER A 404 -9.05 26.17 2.51
N VAL A 405 -9.01 24.84 2.74
CA VAL A 405 -8.00 24.19 3.57
C VAL A 405 -6.60 24.44 3.03
N ILE A 406 -6.37 24.14 1.75
CA ILE A 406 -5.05 24.31 1.13
C ILE A 406 -4.63 25.78 1.14
N ALA A 407 -5.51 26.70 0.75
CA ALA A 407 -5.20 28.13 0.72
C ALA A 407 -4.78 28.66 2.09
N LYS A 408 -5.57 28.40 3.14
CA LYS A 408 -5.26 28.83 4.50
C LYS A 408 -4.00 28.18 5.05
N SER A 409 -3.76 26.90 4.75
CA SER A 409 -2.52 26.21 5.13
C SER A 409 -1.30 26.86 4.48
N VAL A 410 -1.35 27.14 3.18
CA VAL A 410 -0.26 27.81 2.45
C VAL A 410 -0.02 29.22 2.96
N GLU A 411 -1.07 30.02 3.12
CA GLU A 411 -1.00 31.38 3.68
C GLU A 411 -0.39 31.40 5.09
N SER A 412 -0.65 30.36 5.88
CA SER A 412 -0.15 30.21 7.25
C SER A 412 1.20 29.49 7.35
N GLY A 413 1.78 29.05 6.23
CA GLY A 413 3.04 28.31 6.19
C GLY A 413 2.97 26.90 6.81
N VAL A 414 1.79 26.27 6.81
CA VAL A 414 1.61 24.86 7.22
C VAL A 414 1.74 23.97 5.97
N PRO A 415 2.72 23.03 5.94
CA PRO A 415 2.94 22.20 4.77
C PRO A 415 1.80 21.19 4.58
N VAL A 416 1.29 21.13 3.35
CA VAL A 416 0.16 20.29 2.93
C VAL A 416 0.44 19.70 1.53
N GLY A 417 1.61 19.07 1.38
CA GLY A 417 2.12 18.59 0.09
C GLY A 417 1.21 17.55 -0.56
N ALA A 418 0.72 16.58 0.21
CA ALA A 418 -0.19 15.55 -0.30
C ALA A 418 -1.57 16.13 -0.64
N PHE A 419 -2.18 16.98 0.20
CA PHE A 419 -3.44 17.69 -0.15
C PHE A 419 -3.28 18.52 -1.43
N SER A 420 -2.21 19.30 -1.53
CA SER A 420 -1.96 20.17 -2.69
C SER A 420 -1.76 19.36 -3.98
N SER A 421 -1.00 18.26 -3.90
CA SER A 421 -0.78 17.37 -5.04
C SER A 421 -2.07 16.67 -5.50
N ALA A 422 -2.92 16.27 -4.57
CA ALA A 422 -4.21 15.66 -4.86
C ALA A 422 -5.17 16.67 -5.54
N LEU A 423 -5.23 17.92 -5.06
CA LEU A 423 -6.05 18.96 -5.68
C LEU A 423 -5.54 19.29 -7.09
N SER A 424 -4.22 19.40 -7.24
CA SER A 424 -3.60 19.64 -8.55
C SER A 424 -3.89 18.51 -9.53
N TYR A 425 -3.85 17.26 -9.08
CA TYR A 425 -4.25 16.10 -9.89
C TYR A 425 -5.71 16.19 -10.32
N PHE A 426 -6.63 16.50 -9.41
CA PHE A 426 -8.05 16.67 -9.73
C PHE A 426 -8.28 17.78 -10.77
N ASP A 427 -7.68 18.96 -10.57
CA ASP A 427 -7.83 20.10 -11.48
C ASP A 427 -7.22 19.84 -12.85
N ASN A 428 -6.07 19.18 -12.91
CA ASN A 428 -5.46 18.76 -14.18
C ASN A 428 -6.32 17.72 -14.90
N TYR A 429 -6.81 16.71 -14.18
CA TYR A 429 -7.57 15.60 -14.76
C TYR A 429 -8.90 16.05 -15.37
N ARG A 430 -9.59 17.02 -14.73
CA ARG A 430 -10.86 17.56 -15.23
C ARG A 430 -10.71 18.66 -16.29
N SER A 431 -9.48 19.08 -16.60
CA SER A 431 -9.22 20.18 -17.54
C SER A 431 -9.23 19.68 -18.97
N LYS A 432 -10.19 20.13 -19.78
CA LYS A 432 -10.24 19.82 -21.22
C LYS A 432 -8.97 20.27 -21.95
N ASN A 433 -8.42 21.42 -21.57
CA ASN A 433 -7.22 22.00 -22.15
C ASN A 433 -6.20 22.28 -21.04
N MET A 434 -5.02 21.69 -21.16
CA MET A 434 -3.87 21.96 -20.28
C MET A 434 -2.86 22.86 -21.01
N PRO A 435 -1.97 23.57 -20.29
CA PRO A 435 -0.94 24.42 -20.90
C PRO A 435 0.19 23.65 -21.61
N MET A 436 0.00 22.35 -21.89
CA MET A 436 0.97 21.50 -22.58
C MET A 436 1.14 21.86 -24.07
N ASN A 437 0.23 22.66 -24.64
CA ASN A 437 0.41 23.26 -25.95
C ASN A 437 1.64 24.17 -26.01
N LEU A 438 1.91 24.97 -24.97
CA LEU A 438 3.12 25.80 -24.89
C LEU A 438 4.38 24.93 -24.75
N LEU A 439 4.32 23.87 -23.93
CA LEU A 439 5.42 22.91 -23.79
C LEU A 439 5.75 22.26 -25.13
N GLN A 440 4.75 21.85 -25.91
CA GLN A 440 4.93 21.31 -27.25
C GLN A 440 5.55 22.34 -28.21
N ALA A 441 5.09 23.60 -28.18
CA ALA A 441 5.68 24.67 -29.00
C ALA A 441 7.15 24.92 -28.64
N GLN A 442 7.50 24.96 -27.34
CA GLN A 442 8.89 25.11 -26.89
C GLN A 442 9.77 23.98 -27.40
N ARG A 443 9.31 22.72 -27.27
CA ARG A 443 10.05 21.53 -27.74
C ARG A 443 10.27 21.56 -29.25
N ASP A 444 9.26 21.97 -30.02
CA ASP A 444 9.42 22.11 -31.47
C ASP A 444 10.38 23.26 -31.83
N TYR A 445 10.30 24.38 -31.11
CA TYR A 445 11.17 25.55 -31.30
C TYR A 445 12.65 25.20 -31.14
N PHE A 446 13.06 24.68 -29.97
CA PHE A 446 14.49 24.45 -29.71
C PHE A 446 15.04 23.15 -30.29
N GLY A 447 14.17 22.19 -30.61
CA GLY A 447 14.57 20.79 -30.85
C GLY A 447 13.91 20.13 -32.04
N SER A 448 13.07 20.83 -32.81
CA SER A 448 12.30 20.25 -33.93
C SER A 448 11.56 18.97 -33.54
N HIS A 449 11.05 18.92 -32.30
CA HIS A 449 10.40 17.74 -31.73
C HIS A 449 8.98 17.48 -32.28
N THR A 450 8.48 18.33 -33.19
CA THR A 450 7.16 18.24 -33.79
C THR A 450 5.99 18.36 -32.79
N TYR A 451 4.78 18.56 -33.30
CA TYR A 451 3.55 18.62 -32.51
C TYR A 451 2.31 18.21 -33.33
N GLN A 452 1.19 18.01 -32.66
CA GLN A 452 -0.13 17.78 -33.28
C GLN A 452 -1.02 19.02 -33.12
N ARG A 453 -2.05 19.14 -33.95
CA ARG A 453 -3.00 20.27 -33.93
C ARG A 453 -4.40 19.80 -33.55
N VAL A 454 -5.20 20.74 -33.04
CA VAL A 454 -6.59 20.48 -32.62
C VAL A 454 -7.60 20.65 -33.76
N ASP A 455 -7.19 21.31 -34.86
CA ASP A 455 -8.03 21.65 -36.00
C ASP A 455 -7.77 20.78 -37.24
N MET A 456 -6.74 19.92 -37.20
CA MET A 456 -6.39 19.01 -38.29
C MET A 456 -5.52 17.84 -37.81
N ASP A 457 -5.76 16.67 -38.39
CA ASP A 457 -4.96 15.48 -38.14
C ASP A 457 -3.58 15.59 -38.80
N GLY A 458 -2.53 15.16 -38.10
CA GLY A 458 -1.18 15.13 -38.63
C GLY A 458 -0.10 15.40 -37.57
N VAL A 459 1.16 15.32 -38.01
CA VAL A 459 2.35 15.71 -37.24
C VAL A 459 2.99 16.89 -37.95
N PHE A 460 3.19 17.99 -37.23
CA PHE A 460 3.61 19.28 -37.75
C PHE A 460 4.93 19.70 -37.12
N HIS A 461 5.71 20.44 -37.90
CA HIS A 461 6.89 21.16 -37.44
C HIS A 461 6.79 22.59 -37.98
N THR A 462 7.16 23.57 -37.17
CA THR A 462 7.20 24.98 -37.56
C THR A 462 8.64 25.45 -37.65
N GLN A 463 8.96 26.18 -38.72
CA GLN A 463 10.17 27.01 -38.77
C GLN A 463 9.86 28.29 -38.00
N TRP A 464 10.38 28.39 -36.77
CA TRP A 464 10.00 29.44 -35.83
C TRP A 464 10.79 30.74 -36.04
N ASP A 465 11.96 30.66 -36.67
CA ASP A 465 12.87 31.78 -36.97
C ASP A 465 13.04 32.00 -38.47
#